data_AF-A0A9X2S4U7-F1
#
_entry.id   AF-A0A9X2S4U7-F1
#
_cell.length_a   1.000
_cell.length_b   1.000
_cell.length_c   1.000
_cell.angle_alpha   90.00
_cell.angle_beta   90.00
_cell.angle_gamma   90.00
#
_symmetry.space_group_name_H-M   'P 1'
#
loop_
_entity.id
_entity.type
_entity.pdbx_description
1 polymer ?
#
loop_
_entity_poly.entity_id
_entity_poly.type
_entity_poly.pdbx_seq_one_letter_code
_entity_poly.pdbx_strand_id
1 'polypeptide(L)'
;MGLFKTKSQDEWKVNYIKEFNEMRDSYEDKLKAKQMEIENLKQEIENLKSLRNNLKPKEKQIKDSDIEYIKELRNSGLSYREISKETSWSKATVCRVLNGLYD
;
A
#
# COMPACT_ATOMS: atom_id res chain seq x y z
N MET A 1 -48.24 -55.25 -14.73
CA MET A 1 -47.54 -54.07 -15.28
C MET A 1 -47.16 -53.05 -14.17
N GLY A 2 -46.39 -53.46 -13.15
CA GLY A 2 -46.10 -52.60 -11.98
C GLY A 2 -44.62 -52.28 -11.73
N LEU A 3 -43.69 -53.02 -12.37
CA LEU A 3 -42.25 -52.94 -12.05
C LEU A 3 -41.45 -51.93 -12.90
N PHE A 4 -42.02 -51.46 -14.03
CA PHE A 4 -41.32 -50.55 -14.95
C PHE A 4 -41.51 -49.08 -14.61
N LYS A 5 -42.63 -48.70 -13.96
CA LYS A 5 -42.89 -47.31 -13.56
C LYS A 5 -42.04 -46.85 -12.36
N THR A 6 -41.66 -47.77 -11.46
CA THR A 6 -40.83 -47.47 -10.28
C THR A 6 -39.37 -47.20 -10.64
N LYS A 7 -38.78 -47.93 -11.59
CA LYS A 7 -37.39 -47.69 -12.05
C LYS A 7 -37.17 -46.28 -12.59
N SER A 8 -38.07 -45.81 -13.46
CA SER A 8 -38.02 -44.43 -14.01
C SER A 8 -38.21 -43.36 -12.93
N GLN A 9 -38.98 -43.68 -11.88
CA GLN A 9 -39.26 -42.77 -10.75
C GLN A 9 -38.14 -42.71 -9.70
N ASP A 10 -37.14 -43.58 -9.79
CA ASP A 10 -35.93 -43.49 -8.96
C ASP A 10 -34.74 -42.94 -9.75
N GLU A 11 -34.73 -43.09 -11.08
CA GLU A 11 -33.69 -42.57 -11.96
C GLU A 11 -33.63 -41.03 -11.98
N TRP A 12 -34.78 -40.34 -11.95
CA TRP A 12 -34.78 -38.86 -11.86
C TRP A 12 -34.22 -38.36 -10.53
N LYS A 13 -34.41 -39.09 -9.43
CA LYS A 13 -33.85 -38.72 -8.12
C LYS A 13 -32.34 -38.86 -8.13
N VAL A 14 -31.83 -39.95 -8.73
CA VAL A 14 -30.39 -40.18 -8.88
C VAL A 14 -29.76 -39.07 -9.74
N ASN A 15 -30.39 -38.71 -10.86
CA ASN A 15 -29.90 -37.63 -11.72
C ASN A 15 -29.94 -36.28 -11.00
N TYR A 16 -31.02 -35.97 -10.29
CA TYR A 16 -31.13 -34.74 -9.50
C TYR A 16 -30.04 -34.64 -8.43
N ILE A 17 -29.80 -35.71 -7.67
CA ILE A 17 -28.75 -35.73 -6.64
C ILE A 17 -27.37 -35.54 -7.28
N LYS A 18 -27.14 -36.14 -8.45
CA LYS A 18 -25.88 -36.00 -9.18
C LYS A 18 -25.66 -34.55 -9.62
N GLU A 19 -26.64 -33.95 -10.29
CA GLU A 19 -26.59 -32.54 -10.74
C GLU A 19 -26.41 -31.57 -9.56
N PHE A 20 -27.10 -31.83 -8.44
CA PHE A 20 -26.97 -31.03 -7.23
C PHE A 20 -25.55 -31.10 -6.65
N ASN A 21 -24.97 -32.30 -6.58
CA ASN A 21 -23.61 -32.48 -6.08
C ASN A 21 -22.58 -31.81 -7.00
N GLU A 22 -22.72 -31.97 -8.32
CA GLU A 22 -21.87 -31.29 -9.31
C GLU A 22 -21.95 -29.77 -9.16
N MET A 23 -23.15 -29.23 -8.96
CA MET A 23 -23.36 -27.82 -8.72
C MET A 23 -22.67 -27.37 -7.42
N ARG A 24 -22.87 -28.10 -6.32
CA ARG A 24 -22.25 -27.82 -5.02
C ARG A 24 -20.72 -27.80 -5.15
N ASP A 25 -20.15 -28.83 -5.75
CA ASP A 25 -18.70 -28.98 -5.90
C ASP A 25 -18.14 -27.80 -6.74
N SER A 26 -18.85 -27.39 -7.80
CA SER A 26 -18.47 -26.21 -8.59
C SER A 26 -18.46 -24.90 -7.79
N TYR A 27 -19.37 -24.76 -6.81
CA TYR A 27 -19.40 -23.59 -5.93
C TYR A 27 -18.31 -23.65 -4.87
N GLU A 28 -18.04 -24.84 -4.31
CA GLU A 28 -16.93 -25.05 -3.39
C GLU A 28 -15.59 -24.70 -4.05
N ASP A 29 -15.38 -25.11 -5.30
CA ASP A 29 -14.18 -24.76 -6.07
C ASP A 29 -14.04 -23.25 -6.29
N LYS A 30 -15.14 -22.57 -6.64
CA LYS A 30 -15.16 -21.10 -6.79
C LYS A 30 -14.85 -20.38 -5.48
N LEU A 31 -15.42 -20.83 -4.36
CA LEU A 31 -15.14 -20.28 -3.04
C LEU A 31 -13.67 -20.47 -2.67
N LYS A 32 -13.12 -21.65 -2.95
CA LYS A 32 -11.71 -21.96 -2.68
C LYS A 32 -10.77 -21.09 -3.52
N ALA A 33 -11.07 -20.89 -4.80
CA ALA A 33 -10.32 -20.00 -5.67
C ALA A 33 -10.34 -18.55 -5.16
N LYS A 34 -11.52 -18.06 -4.76
CA LYS A 34 -11.66 -16.71 -4.17
C LYS A 34 -10.92 -16.57 -2.86
N GLN A 35 -10.89 -17.62 -2.02
CA GLN A 35 -10.14 -17.61 -0.78
C GLN A 35 -8.62 -17.52 -1.04
N MET A 36 -8.10 -18.23 -2.04
CA MET A 36 -6.69 -18.11 -2.44
C MET A 36 -6.37 -16.71 -2.96
N GLU A 37 -7.26 -16.11 -3.76
CA GLU A 37 -7.10 -14.75 -4.28
C GLU A 37 -7.01 -13.72 -3.14
N ILE A 38 -7.88 -13.84 -2.13
CA ILE A 38 -7.84 -12.99 -0.93
C ILE A 38 -6.51 -13.14 -0.19
N GLU A 39 -6.02 -14.37 -0.03
CA GLU A 39 -4.77 -14.61 0.70
C GLU A 39 -3.55 -14.04 -0.03
N ASN A 40 -3.50 -14.20 -1.35
CA ASN A 40 -2.45 -13.61 -2.19
C ASN A 40 -2.46 -12.08 -2.11
N LEU A 41 -3.64 -11.45 -2.20
CA LEU A 41 -3.76 -10.00 -2.08
C LEU A 41 -3.34 -9.48 -0.70
N LYS A 42 -3.67 -10.21 0.38
CA LYS A 42 -3.20 -9.86 1.73
C LYS A 42 -1.68 -9.92 1.82
N GLN A 43 -1.07 -10.96 1.25
CA GLN A 43 0.39 -11.09 1.23
C GLN A 43 1.06 -9.96 0.44
N GLU A 44 0.49 -9.57 -0.70
CA GLU A 44 0.99 -8.46 -1.50
C GLU A 44 0.89 -7.12 -0.76
N ILE A 45 -0.22 -6.85 -0.07
CA ILE A 45 -0.38 -5.66 0.78
C ILE A 45 0.69 -5.61 1.87
N GLU A 46 0.98 -6.73 2.52
CA GLU A 46 1.99 -6.78 3.59
C GLU A 46 3.40 -6.52 3.04
N ASN A 47 3.72 -7.11 1.88
CA ASN A 47 4.98 -6.84 1.17
C ASN A 47 5.11 -5.35 0.83
N LEU A 48 4.07 -4.72 0.27
CA LEU A 48 4.08 -3.30 -0.06
C LEU A 48 4.20 -2.39 1.18
N LYS A 49 3.54 -2.74 2.29
CA LYS A 49 3.68 -2.01 3.56
C LYS A 49 5.12 -2.07 4.08
N SER A 50 5.76 -3.24 4.02
CA SER A 50 7.15 -3.40 4.44
C SER A 50 8.11 -2.55 3.58
N LEU A 51 7.86 -2.45 2.27
CA LEU A 51 8.62 -1.59 1.36
C LEU A 51 8.43 -0.09 1.67
N ARG A 52 7.19 0.34 1.97
CA ARG A 52 6.89 1.73 2.34
C ARG A 52 7.64 2.17 3.61
N ASN A 53 7.87 1.26 4.56
CA ASN A 53 8.63 1.56 5.78
C ASN A 53 10.09 1.93 5.50
N ASN A 54 10.65 1.55 4.33
CA ASN A 54 12.01 1.93 3.91
C ASN A 54 12.07 3.30 3.22
N LEU A 55 10.92 3.89 2.86
CA LEU A 55 10.80 5.20 2.22
C LEU A 55 10.34 6.27 3.21
N LYS A 56 10.76 6.18 4.47
CA LYS A 56 10.50 7.25 5.43
C LYS A 56 11.10 8.56 4.88
N PRO A 57 10.34 9.66 4.86
CA PRO A 57 10.89 10.97 4.52
C PRO A 57 12.13 11.21 5.38
N LYS A 58 13.23 11.61 4.74
CA LYS A 58 14.46 11.93 5.46
C LYS A 58 14.14 13.00 6.50
N GLU A 59 14.38 12.71 7.77
CA GLU A 59 14.08 13.62 8.86
C GLU A 59 14.79 14.97 8.66
N LYS A 60 14.18 16.04 9.19
CA LYS A 60 14.73 17.40 9.13
C LYS A 60 16.12 17.38 9.76
N GLN A 61 17.17 17.48 8.93
CA GLN A 61 18.56 17.44 9.39
C GLN A 61 19.07 18.79 9.92
N ILE A 62 18.40 19.88 9.56
CA ILE A 62 18.75 21.24 9.99
C ILE A 62 18.02 21.58 11.29
N LYS A 63 18.74 22.11 12.27
CA LYS A 63 18.18 22.53 13.56
C LYS A 63 17.46 23.88 13.42
N ASP A 64 16.51 24.14 14.31
CA ASP A 64 15.78 25.42 14.31
C ASP A 64 16.71 26.61 14.60
N SER A 65 17.75 26.42 15.42
CA SER A 65 18.80 27.42 15.65
C SER A 65 19.54 27.82 14.37
N ASP A 66 19.81 26.85 13.49
CA ASP A 66 20.50 27.11 12.22
C ASP A 66 19.59 27.84 11.23
N ILE A 67 18.28 27.57 11.30
CA ILE A 67 17.25 28.25 10.49
C ILE A 67 17.16 29.72 10.90
N GLU A 68 17.07 30.00 12.21
CA GLU A 68 17.06 31.36 12.75
C GLU A 68 18.34 32.10 12.35
N TYR A 69 19.51 31.46 12.53
CA TYR A 69 20.79 32.06 12.15
C TYR A 69 20.86 32.39 10.66
N ILE A 70 20.40 31.51 9.76
CA ILE A 70 20.34 31.81 8.31
C ILE A 70 19.42 33.01 8.02
N LYS A 71 18.28 33.12 8.71
CA LYS A 71 17.36 34.26 8.55
C LYS A 71 17.98 35.56 9.06
N GLU A 72 18.68 35.53 10.19
CA GLU A 72 19.43 36.68 10.72
C GLU A 72 20.52 37.15 9.76
N LEU A 73 21.32 36.22 9.22
CA LEU A 73 22.36 36.54 8.24
C LEU A 73 21.76 37.12 6.95
N ARG A 74 20.56 36.69 6.56
CA ARG A 74 19.87 37.29 5.42
C ARG A 74 19.38 38.71 5.74
N ASN A 75 18.88 38.94 6.94
CA ASN A 75 18.45 40.26 7.41
C ASN A 75 19.63 41.23 7.57
N SER A 76 20.83 40.73 7.89
CA SER A 76 22.07 41.53 7.91
C SER A 76 22.62 41.85 6.51
N GLY A 77 21.96 41.38 5.46
CA GLY A 77 22.26 41.74 4.06
C GLY A 77 23.20 40.78 3.33
N LEU A 78 23.58 39.65 3.95
CA LEU A 78 24.51 38.70 3.33
C LEU A 78 23.87 37.98 2.12
N SER A 79 24.72 37.68 1.14
CA SER A 79 24.32 36.90 -0.02
C SER A 79 24.20 35.41 0.34
N TYR A 80 23.41 34.67 -0.44
CA TYR A 80 23.28 33.21 -0.31
C TYR A 80 24.62 32.46 -0.31
N ARG A 81 25.64 33.02 -1.00
CA ARG A 81 26.99 32.42 -1.05
C ARG A 81 27.75 32.65 0.24
N GLU A 82 27.64 33.81 0.85
CA GLU A 82 28.29 34.14 2.12
C GLU A 82 27.65 33.35 3.25
N ILE A 83 26.31 33.33 3.32
CA ILE A 83 25.57 32.53 4.30
C ILE A 83 25.96 31.05 4.20
N SER A 84 26.06 30.49 2.98
CA SER A 84 26.48 29.10 2.78
C SER A 84 27.90 28.82 3.27
N LYS A 85 28.82 29.79 3.14
CA LYS A 85 30.19 29.65 3.67
C LYS A 85 30.23 29.73 5.19
N GLU A 86 29.43 30.60 5.77
CA GLU A 86 29.42 30.84 7.21
C GLU A 86 28.71 29.73 7.99
N THR A 87 27.55 29.30 7.50
CA THR A 87 26.73 28.26 8.15
C THR A 87 27.14 26.84 7.78
N SER A 88 28.09 26.66 6.85
CA SER A 88 28.47 25.38 6.26
C SER A 88 27.33 24.59 5.60
N TRP A 89 26.15 25.19 5.46
CA TRP A 89 25.02 24.60 4.75
C TRP A 89 25.11 24.85 3.26
N SER A 90 24.60 23.90 2.46
CA SER A 90 24.54 24.06 1.02
C SER A 90 23.66 25.26 0.64
N LYS A 91 23.98 25.93 -0.48
CA LYS A 91 23.14 27.00 -1.04
C LYS A 91 21.67 26.57 -1.24
N ALA A 92 21.44 25.29 -1.55
CA ALA A 92 20.10 24.74 -1.69
C ALA A 92 19.35 24.70 -0.35
N THR A 93 20.03 24.32 0.74
CA THR A 93 19.46 24.35 2.10
C THR A 93 19.13 25.78 2.51
N VAL A 94 20.06 26.72 2.32
CA VAL A 94 19.84 28.16 2.59
C VAL A 94 18.64 28.69 1.82
N CYS A 95 18.52 28.35 0.53
CA CYS A 95 17.38 28.74 -0.30
C CYS A 95 16.04 28.18 0.22
N ARG A 96 16.01 26.90 0.62
CA ARG A 96 14.81 26.29 1.22
C ARG A 96 14.40 26.96 2.53
N VAL A 97 15.37 27.31 3.37
CA VAL A 97 15.14 28.04 4.63
C VAL A 97 14.54 29.42 4.37
N LEU A 98 15.15 30.19 3.47
CA LEU A 98 14.69 31.54 3.17
C LEU A 98 13.35 31.60 2.42
N ASN A 99 12.98 30.51 1.74
CA ASN A 99 11.68 30.36 1.09
C ASN A 99 10.59 29.76 2.00
N GLY A 100 10.86 29.56 3.30
CA GLY A 100 9.86 29.09 4.28
C GLY A 100 9.54 27.60 4.22
N LEU A 101 10.40 26.76 3.63
CA LEU A 101 10.18 25.30 3.57
C LEU A 101 10.29 24.62 4.95
N TYR A 102 10.86 25.33 5.94
CA TYR A 102 11.12 24.81 7.28
C TYR A 102 10.46 25.64 8.38
N ASP A 103 9.54 26.55 8.00
CA ASP A 103 8.69 27.32 8.91
C ASP A 103 7.58 26.45 9.54
#